data_AF-A0A956JD34-F1
#
_entry.id   AF-A0A956JD34-F1
#
_cell.length_a   1.000
_cell.length_b   1.000
_cell.length_c   1.000
_cell.angle_alpha   90.00
_cell.angle_beta   90.00
_cell.angle_gamma   90.00
#
_symmetry.space_group_name_H-M   'P 1'
#
loop_
_entity.id
_entity.type
_entity.pdbx_description
1 polymer ?
#
loop_
_entity_poly.entity_id
_entity_poly.type
_entity_poly.pdbx_seq_one_letter_code
_entity_poly.pdbx_strand_id
1 'polypeptide(L)'
;MDALMRLLELVRRELEAEDAHLRLGGREPNDPRELVSEIRPGCRLVVRFAEPPADPGQARERLAELTAAFNGTVTNAVELLDTTLARAPTGEALTDVLADLRDATGATVALVIDRQSPVLWGCSDPALELRDRPSAQRLAEAIARMRRDGLDPVQASIAHDGPPPTGALHALRRAERAQPGAASILVAAVAALARLADDPAPQEHLPQGDEPGFVSKGFGGLYEVVLVFTRSFSPLRVEGVMRRALPVVERHVLELPPLDPTPKGGRVVPLHRD
;
A
#
# COMPACT_ATOMS: atom_id res chain seq x y z
N MET A 1 -7.65 19.09 4.70
CA MET A 1 -7.44 19.44 3.29
C MET A 1 -6.89 20.86 3.14
N ASP A 2 -7.51 21.87 3.77
CA ASP A 2 -7.09 23.29 3.70
C ASP A 2 -5.61 23.59 4.00
N ALA A 3 -5.02 22.93 5.00
CA ALA A 3 -3.65 23.20 5.41
C ALA A 3 -2.61 22.76 4.35
N LEU A 4 -2.91 21.68 3.61
CA LEU A 4 -2.04 21.19 2.54
C LEU A 4 -2.16 22.08 1.29
N MET A 5 -3.37 22.51 0.93
CA MET A 5 -3.57 23.46 -0.17
C MET A 5 -2.84 24.78 0.10
N ARG A 6 -2.91 25.29 1.33
CA ARG A 6 -2.16 26.49 1.73
C ARG A 6 -0.66 26.29 1.66
N LEU A 7 -0.15 25.09 1.98
CA LEU A 7 1.27 24.78 1.83
C LEU A 7 1.68 24.76 0.36
N LEU A 8 0.94 24.08 -0.52
CA LEU A 8 1.25 24.05 -1.95
C LEU A 8 1.20 25.45 -2.58
N GLU A 9 0.21 26.25 -2.20
CA GLU A 9 0.12 27.65 -2.64
C GLU A 9 1.26 28.50 -2.10
N LEU A 10 1.66 28.29 -0.83
CA LEU A 10 2.81 28.97 -0.23
C LEU A 10 4.10 28.61 -0.97
N VAL A 11 4.34 27.31 -1.20
CA VAL A 11 5.53 26.81 -1.92
C VAL A 11 5.56 27.36 -3.35
N ARG A 12 4.42 27.33 -4.05
CA ARG A 12 4.32 27.89 -5.40
C ARG A 12 4.65 29.38 -5.42
N ARG A 13 4.14 30.14 -4.43
CA ARG A 13 4.36 31.59 -4.35
C ARG A 13 5.78 31.96 -3.92
N GLU A 14 6.33 31.29 -2.91
CA GLU A 14 7.67 31.58 -2.38
C GLU A 14 8.78 31.22 -3.36
N LEU A 15 8.56 30.22 -4.22
CA LEU A 15 9.53 29.78 -5.21
C LEU A 15 9.22 30.32 -6.62
N GLU A 16 8.18 31.14 -6.80
CA GLU A 16 7.74 31.62 -8.12
C GLU A 16 7.54 30.49 -9.15
N ALA A 17 7.05 29.35 -8.66
CA ALA A 17 6.89 28.15 -9.46
C ALA A 17 5.59 28.16 -10.27
N GLU A 18 5.57 27.41 -11.38
CA GLU A 18 4.38 27.19 -12.19
C GLU A 18 3.38 26.29 -11.43
N ASP A 19 3.89 25.23 -10.80
CA ASP A 19 3.09 24.23 -10.11
C ASP A 19 3.82 23.68 -8.88
N ALA A 20 3.04 23.21 -7.90
CA ALA A 20 3.52 22.51 -6.71
C ALA A 20 2.55 21.38 -6.36
N HIS A 21 3.07 20.15 -6.26
CA HIS A 21 2.27 18.96 -5.99
C HIS A 21 3.02 17.93 -5.13
N LEU A 22 2.27 16.98 -4.59
CA LEU A 22 2.86 15.81 -3.92
C LEU A 22 3.00 14.65 -4.90
N ARG A 23 4.14 13.97 -4.81
CA ARG A 23 4.46 12.76 -5.56
C ARG A 23 4.72 11.60 -4.61
N LEU A 24 3.95 10.53 -4.72
CA LEU A 24 4.11 9.29 -3.95
C LEU A 24 4.87 8.26 -4.79
N GLY A 25 6.07 7.87 -4.34
CA GLY A 25 6.97 6.94 -5.01
C GLY A 25 7.57 7.47 -6.32
N GLY A 26 8.16 6.56 -7.11
CA GLY A 26 8.71 6.85 -8.44
C GLY A 26 10.23 7.12 -8.49
N ARG A 27 10.76 7.19 -9.71
CA ARG A 27 12.17 7.53 -9.97
C ARG A 27 12.44 9.00 -9.59
N GLU A 28 13.70 9.31 -9.28
CA GLU A 28 14.10 10.71 -9.13
C GLU A 28 13.85 11.46 -10.44
N PRO A 29 13.31 12.68 -10.40
CA PRO A 29 13.12 13.46 -11.61
C PRO A 29 14.47 13.84 -12.20
N ASN A 30 14.58 13.68 -13.51
CA ASN A 30 15.72 14.15 -14.30
C ASN A 30 15.34 15.39 -15.13
N ASP A 31 14.28 16.10 -14.74
CA ASP A 31 13.85 17.32 -15.41
C ASP A 31 14.51 18.53 -14.71
N PRO A 32 15.31 19.35 -15.41
CA PRO A 32 15.92 20.55 -14.84
C PRO A 32 14.91 21.62 -14.42
N ARG A 33 13.63 21.48 -14.80
CA ARG A 33 12.52 22.33 -14.36
C ARG A 33 11.80 21.81 -13.12
N GLU A 34 12.19 20.66 -12.58
CA GLU A 34 11.62 20.11 -11.35
C GLU A 34 12.62 20.17 -10.20
N LEU A 35 12.17 20.68 -9.06
CA LEU A 35 12.87 20.54 -7.78
C LEU A 35 12.06 19.63 -6.87
N VAL A 36 12.77 18.84 -6.08
CA VAL A 36 12.18 17.82 -5.22
C VAL A 36 12.75 17.92 -3.82
N SER A 37 11.87 17.79 -2.83
CA SER A 37 12.27 17.53 -1.45
C SER A 37 11.53 16.32 -0.91
N GLU A 38 12.25 15.40 -0.28
CA GLU A 38 11.66 14.22 0.33
C GLU A 38 11.10 14.58 1.72
N ILE A 39 9.82 14.31 1.92
CA ILE A 39 9.12 14.58 3.18
C ILE A 39 9.24 13.35 4.10
N ARG A 40 9.03 12.18 3.50
CA ARG A 40 9.19 10.86 4.12
C ARG A 40 9.53 9.85 3.02
N PRO A 41 10.06 8.66 3.37
CA PRO A 41 10.36 7.61 2.40
C PRO A 41 9.19 7.36 1.44
N GLY A 42 9.40 7.68 0.16
CA GLY A 42 8.40 7.48 -0.89
C GLY A 42 7.30 8.56 -0.97
N CYS A 43 7.45 9.72 -0.32
CA CYS A 43 6.59 10.88 -0.50
C CYS A 43 7.44 12.14 -0.66
N ARG A 44 7.26 12.81 -1.79
CA ARG A 44 8.09 13.92 -2.24
C ARG A 44 7.21 15.14 -2.52
N LEU A 45 7.64 16.30 -2.06
CA LEU A 45 7.14 17.58 -2.56
C LEU A 45 7.87 17.90 -3.85
N VAL A 46 7.11 18.11 -4.92
CA VAL A 46 7.65 18.44 -6.24
C VAL A 46 7.18 19.82 -6.62
N VAL A 47 8.13 20.64 -7.06
CA VAL A 47 7.90 22.00 -7.53
C VAL A 47 8.36 22.07 -8.98
N ARG A 48 7.48 22.53 -9.86
CA ARG A 48 7.74 22.64 -11.29
C ARG A 48 7.78 24.11 -11.68
N PHE A 49 8.80 24.49 -12.44
CA PHE A 49 9.01 25.83 -12.95
C PHE A 49 8.69 25.88 -14.45
N ALA A 50 8.20 27.02 -14.93
CA ALA A 50 7.97 27.24 -16.37
C ALA A 50 9.30 27.15 -17.15
N GLU A 51 10.36 27.72 -16.58
CA GLU A 51 11.74 27.67 -17.04
C GLU A 51 12.66 27.23 -15.88
N PRO A 52 13.81 26.59 -16.14
CA PRO A 52 14.74 26.22 -15.07
C PRO A 52 15.10 27.44 -14.19
N PRO A 53 15.06 27.31 -12.86
CA PRO A 53 15.35 28.44 -11.97
C PRO A 53 16.77 28.94 -12.18
N ALA A 54 16.95 30.27 -12.14
CA ALA A 54 18.25 30.91 -12.37
C ALA A 54 19.32 30.50 -11.34
N ASP A 55 18.90 30.22 -10.10
CA ASP A 55 19.73 29.63 -9.05
C ASP A 55 19.06 28.36 -8.46
N PRO A 56 19.36 27.17 -9.03
CA PRO A 56 18.82 25.91 -8.54
C PRO A 56 19.32 25.52 -7.14
N GLY A 57 20.43 26.09 -6.66
CA GLY A 57 20.96 25.80 -5.33
C GLY A 57 20.11 26.46 -4.26
N GLN A 58 19.91 27.77 -4.40
CA GLN A 58 19.09 28.56 -3.48
C GLN A 58 17.62 28.08 -3.46
N ALA A 59 17.05 27.75 -4.62
CA ALA A 59 15.68 27.22 -4.69
C ALA A 59 15.53 25.85 -4.00
N ARG A 60 16.56 24.99 -4.03
CA ARG A 60 16.56 23.70 -3.31
C ARG A 60 16.65 23.90 -1.80
N GLU A 61 17.53 24.77 -1.33
CA GLU A 61 17.64 25.11 0.10
C GLU A 61 16.31 25.63 0.62
N ARG A 62 15.69 26.57 -0.12
CA ARG A 62 14.41 27.14 0.27
C ARG A 62 13.27 26.11 0.27
N LEU A 63 13.24 25.20 -0.71
CA LEU A 63 12.28 24.09 -0.72
C LEU A 63 12.47 23.15 0.47
N ALA A 64 13.73 22.87 0.86
CA ALA A 64 14.03 22.04 2.01
C ALA A 64 13.60 22.70 3.34
N GLU A 65 13.81 24.01 3.49
CA GLU A 65 13.33 24.78 4.65
C GLU A 65 11.80 24.73 4.79
N LEU A 66 11.08 24.99 3.69
CA LEU A 66 9.62 24.94 3.66
C LEU A 66 9.11 23.52 3.95
N THR A 67 9.79 22.50 3.43
CA THR A 67 9.44 21.10 3.69
C THR A 67 9.65 20.73 5.16
N ALA A 68 10.78 21.13 5.75
CA ALA A 68 11.09 20.87 7.16
C ALA A 68 10.10 21.56 8.10
N ALA A 69 9.76 22.83 7.84
CA ALA A 69 8.84 23.61 8.66
C ALA A 69 7.42 23.05 8.69
N PHE A 70 6.98 22.38 7.63
CA PHE A 70 5.61 21.90 7.47
C PHE A 70 5.46 20.37 7.49
N ASN A 71 6.51 19.62 7.83
CA ASN A 71 6.54 18.16 7.77
C ASN A 71 5.34 17.50 8.49
N GLY A 72 4.98 17.98 9.70
CA GLY A 72 3.83 17.46 10.44
C GLY A 72 2.48 17.68 9.73
N THR A 73 2.30 18.83 9.08
CA THR A 73 1.06 19.18 8.36
C THR A 73 0.88 18.33 7.12
N VAL A 74 1.93 18.14 6.32
CA VAL A 74 1.85 17.33 5.11
C VAL A 74 1.85 15.84 5.40
N THR A 75 2.51 15.37 6.47
CA THR A 75 2.36 13.97 6.93
C THR A 75 0.90 13.64 7.25
N ASN A 76 0.22 14.49 8.05
CA ASN A 76 -1.19 14.28 8.38
C ASN A 76 -2.12 14.38 7.16
N ALA A 77 -1.84 15.29 6.23
CA ALA A 77 -2.64 15.43 5.03
C ALA A 77 -2.48 14.25 4.06
N VAL A 78 -1.27 13.68 3.96
CA VAL A 78 -1.01 12.45 3.21
C VAL A 78 -1.71 11.26 3.85
N GLU A 79 -1.72 11.16 5.18
CA GLU A 79 -2.51 10.12 5.88
C GLU A 79 -4.01 10.24 5.60
N LEU A 80 -4.54 11.47 5.55
CA LEU A 80 -5.93 11.74 5.18
C LEU A 80 -6.23 11.41 3.71
N LEU A 81 -5.31 11.74 2.79
CA LEU A 81 -5.43 11.39 1.38
C LEU A 81 -5.37 9.87 1.18
N ASP A 82 -4.47 9.18 1.87
CA ASP A 82 -4.38 7.73 1.87
C ASP A 82 -5.69 7.08 2.35
N THR A 83 -6.33 7.63 3.39
CA THR A 83 -7.62 7.12 3.90
C THR A 83 -8.80 7.47 3.00
N THR A 84 -8.80 8.63 2.35
CA THR A 84 -9.88 9.07 1.46
C THR A 84 -9.83 8.34 0.12
N LEU A 85 -8.63 8.13 -0.43
CA LEU A 85 -8.42 7.38 -1.66
C LEU A 85 -8.61 5.87 -1.48
N ALA A 86 -8.43 5.36 -0.27
CA ALA A 86 -8.80 3.99 0.09
C ALA A 86 -10.32 3.78 0.26
N ARG A 87 -11.12 4.86 0.34
CA ARG A 87 -12.57 4.86 0.64
C ARG A 87 -13.44 5.34 -0.55
N ALA A 88 -13.04 5.08 -1.79
CA ALA A 88 -14.00 5.21 -2.88
C ALA A 88 -15.12 4.16 -2.71
N PRO A 89 -16.40 4.47 -2.96
CA PRO A 89 -17.53 3.54 -2.76
C PRO A 89 -17.44 2.25 -3.60
N THR A 90 -16.66 2.24 -4.68
CA THR A 90 -16.33 1.03 -5.47
C THR A 90 -15.35 0.09 -4.77
N GLY A 91 -14.57 0.58 -3.80
CA GLY A 91 -13.66 -0.22 -2.98
C GLY A 91 -14.40 -1.13 -1.99
N GLU A 92 -15.53 -0.68 -1.44
CA GLU A 92 -16.38 -1.49 -0.56
C GLU A 92 -16.97 -2.69 -1.31
N ALA A 93 -17.48 -2.47 -2.53
CA ALA A 93 -17.99 -3.56 -3.36
C ALA A 93 -16.92 -4.62 -3.70
N LEU A 94 -15.68 -4.20 -3.97
CA LEU A 94 -14.58 -5.14 -4.18
C LEU A 94 -14.24 -5.89 -2.88
N THR A 95 -14.17 -5.19 -1.74
CA THR A 95 -13.94 -5.82 -0.43
C THR A 95 -14.99 -6.87 -0.10
N ASP A 96 -16.28 -6.58 -0.35
CA ASP A 96 -17.38 -7.53 -0.11
C ASP A 96 -17.26 -8.77 -1.00
N VAL A 97 -17.00 -8.60 -2.30
CA VAL A 97 -16.80 -9.74 -3.22
C VAL A 97 -15.58 -10.58 -2.82
N LEU A 98 -14.51 -9.94 -2.34
CA LEU A 98 -13.33 -10.65 -1.82
C LEU A 98 -13.63 -11.37 -0.50
N ALA A 99 -14.49 -10.82 0.37
CA ALA A 99 -14.95 -11.48 1.58
C ALA A 99 -15.81 -12.71 1.26
N ASP A 100 -16.75 -12.59 0.31
CA ASP A 100 -17.55 -13.73 -0.19
C ASP A 100 -16.65 -14.83 -0.78
N LEU A 101 -15.63 -14.43 -1.55
CA LEU A 101 -14.66 -15.36 -2.12
C LEU A 101 -13.82 -16.06 -1.04
N ARG A 102 -13.37 -15.31 -0.03
CA ARG A 102 -12.67 -15.85 1.15
C ARG A 102 -13.54 -16.91 1.82
N ASP A 103 -14.79 -16.59 2.10
CA ASP A 103 -15.71 -17.47 2.83
C ASP A 103 -16.07 -18.72 2.01
N ALA A 104 -16.31 -18.59 0.71
CA ALA A 104 -16.62 -19.72 -0.18
C ALA A 104 -15.45 -20.71 -0.35
N THR A 105 -14.22 -20.20 -0.27
CA THR A 105 -12.99 -21.00 -0.43
C THR A 105 -12.42 -21.52 0.88
N GLY A 106 -12.79 -20.90 2.01
CA GLY A 106 -12.17 -21.16 3.31
C GLY A 106 -10.78 -20.53 3.44
N ALA A 107 -10.47 -19.52 2.62
CA ALA A 107 -9.24 -18.76 2.75
C ALA A 107 -9.24 -17.94 4.05
N THR A 108 -8.05 -17.62 4.54
CA THR A 108 -7.84 -16.70 5.66
C THR A 108 -8.04 -15.25 5.21
N VAL A 109 -7.55 -14.89 4.02
CA VAL A 109 -7.74 -13.58 3.40
C VAL A 109 -7.67 -13.71 1.88
N ALA A 110 -8.42 -12.86 1.17
CA ALA A 110 -8.35 -12.69 -0.27
C ALA A 110 -7.81 -11.29 -0.61
N LEU A 111 -6.89 -11.22 -1.55
CA LEU A 111 -6.20 -10.01 -1.98
C LEU A 111 -6.27 -9.85 -3.50
N VAL A 112 -6.26 -8.62 -3.99
CA VAL A 112 -5.99 -8.31 -5.40
C VAL A 112 -4.72 -7.50 -5.48
N ILE A 113 -3.77 -7.96 -6.28
CA ILE A 113 -2.52 -7.26 -6.56
C ILE A 113 -2.40 -6.89 -8.03
N ASP A 114 -1.62 -5.86 -8.28
CA ASP A 114 -1.07 -5.57 -9.59
C ASP A 114 0.27 -6.30 -9.79
N ARG A 115 0.42 -7.01 -10.89
CA ARG A 115 1.67 -7.70 -11.22
C ARG A 115 2.78 -6.73 -11.62
N GLN A 116 2.42 -5.59 -12.23
CA GLN A 116 3.35 -4.62 -12.79
C GLN A 116 3.57 -3.39 -11.90
N SER A 117 2.70 -3.15 -10.93
CA SER A 117 2.83 -2.04 -9.98
C SER A 117 2.92 -2.53 -8.52
N PRO A 118 3.44 -1.72 -7.58
CA PRO A 118 3.51 -2.11 -6.17
C PRO A 118 2.14 -2.15 -5.49
N VAL A 119 1.04 -1.83 -6.19
CA VAL A 119 -0.26 -1.56 -5.57
C VAL A 119 -1.00 -2.84 -5.19
N LEU A 120 -1.58 -2.84 -3.98
CA LEU A 120 -2.65 -3.75 -3.56
C LEU A 120 -3.98 -3.05 -3.84
N TRP A 121 -4.78 -3.64 -4.72
CA TRP A 121 -6.05 -3.06 -5.19
C TRP A 121 -7.23 -3.40 -4.30
N GLY A 122 -7.17 -4.50 -3.56
CA GLY A 122 -8.26 -4.92 -2.70
C GLY A 122 -7.82 -5.93 -1.65
N CYS A 123 -8.55 -5.93 -0.52
CA CYS A 123 -8.39 -6.88 0.58
C CYS A 123 -9.78 -7.23 1.12
N SER A 124 -10.01 -8.52 1.40
CA SER A 124 -11.24 -8.98 2.06
C SER A 124 -11.33 -8.60 3.54
N ASP A 125 -10.23 -8.12 4.12
CA ASP A 125 -10.15 -7.71 5.51
C ASP A 125 -9.49 -6.33 5.64
N PRO A 126 -10.28 -5.25 5.81
CA PRO A 126 -9.74 -3.90 5.90
C PRO A 126 -8.95 -3.65 7.19
N ALA A 127 -9.09 -4.47 8.24
CA ALA A 127 -8.35 -4.31 9.50
C ALA A 127 -6.84 -4.56 9.33
N LEU A 128 -6.44 -5.24 8.25
CA LEU A 128 -5.04 -5.50 7.94
C LEU A 128 -4.29 -4.26 7.45
N GLU A 129 -5.00 -3.27 6.91
CA GLU A 129 -4.44 -2.03 6.36
C GLU A 129 -3.24 -2.24 5.40
N LEU A 130 -3.25 -3.32 4.62
CA LEU A 130 -2.23 -3.58 3.61
C LEU A 130 -2.43 -2.65 2.41
N ARG A 131 -1.43 -1.81 2.11
CA ARG A 131 -1.52 -0.75 1.08
C ARG A 131 -0.75 -1.05 -0.19
N ASP A 132 0.45 -1.62 -0.06
CA ASP A 132 1.35 -1.87 -1.17
C ASP A 132 2.30 -3.05 -0.88
N ARG A 133 2.78 -3.69 -1.95
CA ARG A 133 3.68 -4.84 -1.90
C ARG A 133 5.02 -4.53 -1.22
N PRO A 134 5.72 -3.40 -1.50
CA PRO A 134 6.95 -3.05 -0.79
C PRO A 134 6.80 -2.92 0.73
N SER A 135 5.69 -2.34 1.20
CA SER A 135 5.38 -2.22 2.62
C SER A 135 5.06 -3.58 3.25
N ALA A 136 4.31 -4.43 2.53
CA ALA A 136 4.09 -5.82 2.95
C ALA A 136 5.41 -6.61 3.03
N GLN A 137 6.33 -6.43 2.08
CA GLN A 137 7.63 -7.11 2.06
C GLN A 137 8.52 -6.66 3.22
N ARG A 138 8.63 -5.35 3.48
CA ARG A 138 9.35 -4.82 4.66
C ARG A 138 8.78 -5.34 5.97
N LEU A 139 7.45 -5.47 6.05
CA LEU A 139 6.78 -6.05 7.21
C LEU A 139 7.09 -7.56 7.34
N ALA A 140 7.07 -8.32 6.25
CA ALA A 140 7.45 -9.72 6.22
C ALA A 140 8.90 -9.94 6.68
N GLU A 141 9.85 -9.14 6.19
CA GLU A 141 11.26 -9.19 6.61
C GLU A 141 11.43 -8.89 8.10
N ALA A 142 10.70 -7.90 8.62
CA ALA A 142 10.72 -7.56 10.03
C ALA A 142 10.13 -8.67 10.91
N ILE A 143 9.04 -9.30 10.47
CA ILE A 143 8.45 -10.47 11.14
C ILE A 143 9.42 -11.66 11.10
N ALA A 144 10.10 -11.89 9.98
CA ALA A 144 11.11 -12.93 9.86
C ALA A 144 12.30 -12.69 10.80
N ARG A 145 12.73 -11.43 10.98
CA ARG A 145 13.72 -11.07 12.01
C ARG A 145 13.22 -11.40 13.42
N MET A 146 12.00 -10.98 13.78
CA MET A 146 11.41 -11.31 15.09
C MET A 146 11.44 -12.82 15.38
N ARG A 147 11.05 -13.64 14.40
CA ARG A 147 11.08 -15.11 14.53
C ARG A 147 12.49 -15.66 14.72
N ARG A 148 13.49 -15.14 13.98
CA ARG A 148 14.90 -15.52 14.17
C ARG A 148 15.42 -15.18 15.57
N ASP A 149 14.91 -14.09 16.14
CA ASP A 149 15.24 -13.66 17.50
C ASP A 149 14.42 -14.42 18.57
N GLY A 150 13.65 -15.44 18.18
CA GLY A 150 12.84 -16.28 19.08
C GLY A 150 11.54 -15.62 19.54
N LEU A 151 11.14 -14.51 18.93
CA LEU A 151 9.88 -13.81 19.23
C LEU A 151 8.76 -14.31 18.33
N ASP A 152 7.67 -14.78 18.93
CA ASP A 152 6.42 -15.03 18.20
C ASP A 152 5.73 -13.68 17.91
N PRO A 153 5.59 -13.28 16.62
CA PRO A 153 5.01 -11.99 16.26
C PRO A 153 3.55 -11.85 16.68
N VAL A 154 2.77 -12.94 16.70
CA VAL A 154 1.36 -12.92 17.09
C VAL A 154 1.24 -12.75 18.59
N GLN A 155 2.01 -13.52 19.38
CA GLN A 155 2.03 -13.35 20.85
C GLN A 155 2.52 -11.96 21.26
N ALA A 156 3.57 -11.46 20.61
CA ALA A 156 4.09 -10.11 20.86
C ALA A 156 3.05 -9.02 20.56
N SER A 157 2.17 -9.24 19.58
CA SER A 157 1.10 -8.29 19.24
C SER A 157 0.02 -8.18 20.33
N ILE A 158 -0.17 -9.23 21.13
CA ILE A 158 -1.17 -9.27 22.21
C ILE A 158 -0.55 -8.79 23.53
N ALA A 159 0.78 -8.83 23.68
CA ALA A 159 1.45 -8.33 24.87
C ALA A 159 1.19 -6.83 25.04
N HIS A 160 0.74 -6.42 26.23
CA HIS A 160 0.41 -5.02 26.55
C HIS A 160 1.57 -4.27 27.20
N ASP A 161 2.55 -5.00 27.75
CA ASP A 161 3.66 -4.41 28.48
C ASP A 161 4.82 -4.01 27.54
N GLY A 162 5.43 -2.86 27.84
CA GLY A 162 6.64 -2.38 27.17
C GLY A 162 6.52 -0.99 26.54
N PRO A 163 7.63 -0.47 25.98
CA PRO A 163 7.64 0.82 25.30
C PRO A 163 6.68 0.85 24.09
N PRO A 164 6.28 2.05 23.64
CA PRO A 164 5.44 2.20 22.46
C PRO A 164 6.06 1.44 21.27
N PRO A 165 5.28 0.55 20.62
CA PRO A 165 5.81 -0.29 19.58
C PRO A 165 6.16 0.54 18.35
N THR A 166 7.25 0.20 17.67
CA THR A 166 7.66 0.77 16.40
C THR A 166 7.69 -0.30 15.31
N GLY A 167 7.61 0.11 14.04
CA GLY A 167 7.73 -0.80 12.90
C GLY A 167 6.70 -1.93 12.89
N ALA A 168 7.17 -3.17 12.74
CA ALA A 168 6.31 -4.34 12.58
C ALA A 168 5.40 -4.61 13.78
N LEU A 169 5.91 -4.45 15.00
CA LEU A 169 5.11 -4.66 16.20
C LEU A 169 3.98 -3.64 16.31
N HIS A 170 4.19 -2.42 15.83
CA HIS A 170 3.15 -1.39 15.77
C HIS A 170 2.03 -1.80 14.82
N ALA A 171 2.39 -2.25 13.62
CA ALA A 171 1.43 -2.72 12.61
C ALA A 171 0.61 -3.92 13.12
N LEU A 172 1.27 -4.90 13.76
CA LEU A 172 0.62 -6.08 14.32
C LEU A 172 -0.33 -5.73 15.47
N ARG A 173 0.11 -4.91 16.44
CA ARG A 173 -0.74 -4.44 17.54
C ARG A 173 -1.94 -3.64 17.06
N ARG A 174 -1.76 -2.83 16.02
CA ARG A 174 -2.85 -2.06 15.42
C ARG A 174 -3.89 -2.98 14.77
N ALA A 175 -3.45 -3.96 13.98
CA ALA A 175 -4.34 -4.96 13.40
C ALA A 175 -5.10 -5.72 14.49
N GLU A 176 -4.40 -6.23 15.52
CA GLU A 176 -5.02 -6.98 16.62
C GLU A 176 -6.04 -6.16 17.42
N ARG A 177 -5.79 -4.86 17.60
CA ARG A 177 -6.76 -3.95 18.25
C ARG A 177 -7.96 -3.64 17.37
N ALA A 178 -7.77 -3.56 16.06
CA ALA A 178 -8.86 -3.35 15.12
C ALA A 178 -9.80 -4.57 15.10
N GLN A 179 -9.23 -5.78 15.12
CA GLN A 179 -9.98 -7.02 15.19
C GLN A 179 -9.15 -8.14 15.84
N PRO A 180 -9.71 -8.87 16.83
CA PRO A 180 -9.04 -10.03 17.41
C PRO A 180 -8.66 -11.08 16.35
N GLY A 181 -7.40 -11.52 16.38
CA GLY A 181 -6.83 -12.47 15.43
C GLY A 181 -6.31 -11.85 14.13
N ALA A 182 -6.54 -10.56 13.87
CA ALA A 182 -6.07 -9.91 12.65
C ALA A 182 -4.53 -9.84 12.55
N ALA A 183 -3.79 -9.87 13.68
CA ALA A 183 -2.33 -9.99 13.61
C ALA A 183 -1.89 -11.32 12.98
N SER A 184 -2.58 -12.42 13.29
CA SER A 184 -2.29 -13.73 12.69
C SER A 184 -2.58 -13.73 11.18
N ILE A 185 -3.70 -13.12 10.79
CA ILE A 185 -4.07 -12.96 9.37
C ILE A 185 -3.02 -12.10 8.65
N LEU A 186 -2.59 -10.99 9.26
CA LEU A 186 -1.59 -10.08 8.69
C LEU A 186 -0.25 -10.80 8.48
N VAL A 187 0.21 -11.57 9.47
CA VAL A 187 1.44 -12.39 9.38
C VAL A 187 1.34 -13.38 8.21
N ALA A 188 0.21 -14.08 8.06
CA ALA A 188 0.00 -15.00 6.95
C ALA A 188 -0.02 -14.29 5.59
N ALA A 189 -0.73 -13.15 5.50
CA ALA A 189 -0.85 -12.37 4.28
C ALA A 189 0.50 -11.86 3.77
N VAL A 190 1.31 -11.26 4.63
CA VAL A 190 2.61 -10.72 4.21
C VAL A 190 3.63 -11.80 3.88
N ALA A 191 3.57 -12.95 4.55
CA ALA A 191 4.42 -14.10 4.21
C ALA A 191 4.06 -14.68 2.83
N ALA A 192 2.77 -14.81 2.52
CA ALA A 192 2.33 -15.24 1.20
C ALA A 192 2.73 -14.24 0.10
N LEU A 193 2.54 -12.94 0.33
CA LEU A 193 2.95 -11.89 -0.61
C LEU A 193 4.47 -11.86 -0.84
N ALA A 194 5.27 -12.04 0.21
CA ALA A 194 6.72 -12.12 0.09
C ALA A 194 7.15 -13.33 -0.74
N ARG A 195 6.54 -14.50 -0.51
CA ARG A 195 6.83 -15.71 -1.29
C ARG A 195 6.47 -15.55 -2.77
N LEU A 196 5.32 -14.95 -3.07
CA LEU A 196 4.90 -14.68 -4.45
C LEU A 196 5.82 -13.68 -5.16
N ALA A 197 6.46 -12.77 -4.41
CA ALA A 197 7.45 -11.85 -4.96
C ALA A 197 8.78 -12.54 -5.26
N ASP A 198 9.20 -13.50 -4.42
CA ASP A 198 10.44 -14.26 -4.60
C ASP A 198 10.34 -15.30 -5.72
N ASP A 199 9.17 -15.94 -5.87
CA ASP A 199 8.89 -16.92 -6.91
C ASP A 199 7.52 -16.67 -7.56
N PRO A 200 7.47 -16.02 -8.73
CA PRO A 200 6.22 -15.75 -9.45
C PRO A 200 5.72 -16.96 -10.26
N ALA A 201 6.43 -18.10 -10.26
CA ALA A 201 6.07 -19.29 -11.02
C ALA A 201 4.95 -20.15 -10.40
N PRO A 202 4.88 -20.40 -9.07
CA PRO A 202 3.81 -21.19 -8.49
C PRO A 202 2.50 -20.40 -8.39
N GLN A 203 1.45 -20.89 -9.06
CA GLN A 203 0.06 -20.43 -8.88
C GLN A 203 -0.59 -21.01 -7.61
N GLU A 204 0.12 -21.90 -6.92
CA GLU A 204 -0.37 -22.62 -5.75
C GLU A 204 0.79 -23.04 -4.85
N HIS A 205 0.57 -22.88 -3.55
CA HIS A 205 1.44 -23.38 -2.49
C HIS A 205 0.58 -23.92 -1.35
N LEU A 206 0.78 -25.18 -0.97
CA LEU A 206 0.10 -25.76 0.19
C LEU A 206 0.78 -25.28 1.48
N PRO A 207 0.02 -25.05 2.57
CA PRO A 207 0.61 -24.67 3.85
C PRO A 207 1.54 -25.76 4.38
N GLN A 208 2.67 -25.37 4.97
CA GLN A 208 3.69 -26.27 5.52
C GLN A 208 4.12 -25.77 6.91
N GLY A 209 3.81 -26.53 7.97
CA GLY A 209 4.08 -26.09 9.34
C GLY A 209 3.43 -24.75 9.64
N ASP A 210 4.23 -23.75 9.99
CA ASP A 210 3.79 -22.37 10.26
C ASP A 210 3.80 -21.47 9.00
N GLU A 211 4.20 -21.99 7.84
CA GLU A 211 4.15 -21.26 6.58
C GLU A 211 2.73 -21.31 5.98
N PRO A 212 2.15 -20.14 5.62
CA PRO A 212 0.84 -20.10 5.00
C PRO A 212 0.90 -20.65 3.57
N GLY A 213 -0.17 -21.33 3.17
CA GLY A 213 -0.42 -21.67 1.78
C GLY A 213 -1.05 -20.50 1.03
N PHE A 214 -1.01 -20.54 -0.30
CA PHE A 214 -1.74 -19.62 -1.14
C PHE A 214 -2.17 -20.25 -2.47
N VAL A 215 -3.17 -19.66 -3.10
CA VAL A 215 -3.53 -19.89 -4.51
C VAL A 215 -3.61 -18.53 -5.18
N SER A 216 -2.99 -18.38 -6.34
CA SER A 216 -3.04 -17.15 -7.11
C SER A 216 -3.55 -17.39 -8.54
N LYS A 217 -4.30 -16.42 -9.07
CA LYS A 217 -4.77 -16.47 -10.47
C LYS A 217 -4.76 -15.09 -11.10
N GLY A 218 -4.07 -15.00 -12.24
CA GLY A 218 -4.06 -13.79 -13.06
C GLY A 218 -5.40 -13.55 -13.78
N PHE A 219 -5.76 -12.27 -13.95
CA PHE A 219 -6.90 -11.80 -14.74
C PHE A 219 -6.63 -10.39 -15.28
N GLY A 220 -7.40 -9.94 -16.28
CA GLY A 220 -7.23 -8.62 -16.89
C GLY A 220 -5.82 -8.30 -17.43
N GLY A 221 -4.99 -9.33 -17.66
CA GLY A 221 -3.58 -9.21 -18.11
C GLY A 221 -2.58 -8.66 -17.08
N LEU A 222 -3.04 -7.86 -16.12
CA LEU A 222 -2.18 -7.12 -15.18
C LEU A 222 -2.44 -7.46 -13.71
N TYR A 223 -3.60 -8.04 -13.40
CA TYR A 223 -4.03 -8.26 -12.03
C TYR A 223 -3.91 -9.71 -11.63
N GLU A 224 -3.84 -9.95 -10.33
CA GLU A 224 -3.80 -11.28 -9.76
C GLU A 224 -4.59 -11.32 -8.46
N VAL A 225 -5.53 -12.26 -8.36
CA VAL A 225 -6.21 -12.59 -7.10
C VAL A 225 -5.32 -13.55 -6.34
N VAL A 226 -5.08 -13.28 -5.07
CA VAL A 226 -4.32 -14.15 -4.16
C VAL A 226 -5.21 -14.54 -2.99
N LEU A 227 -5.41 -15.84 -2.80
CA LEU A 227 -6.09 -16.42 -1.65
C LEU A 227 -5.04 -17.01 -0.72
N VAL A 228 -5.03 -16.60 0.54
CA VAL A 228 -4.06 -17.04 1.54
C VAL A 228 -4.74 -17.99 2.51
N PHE A 229 -4.06 -19.08 2.89
CA PHE A 229 -4.60 -20.13 3.75
C PHE A 229 -3.65 -20.45 4.91
N THR A 230 -4.15 -20.41 6.14
CA THR A 230 -3.44 -20.91 7.34
C THR A 230 -3.75 -22.37 7.65
N ARG A 231 -4.63 -23.00 6.86
CA ARG A 231 -5.04 -24.41 6.99
C ARG A 231 -5.01 -25.09 5.64
N SER A 232 -4.88 -26.41 5.62
CA SER A 232 -4.93 -27.19 4.37
C SER A 232 -6.23 -26.94 3.61
N PHE A 233 -6.13 -26.84 2.29
CA PHE A 233 -7.26 -26.61 1.39
C PHE A 233 -7.22 -27.61 0.22
N SER A 234 -8.33 -27.71 -0.51
CA SER A 234 -8.42 -28.52 -1.74
C SER A 234 -8.21 -27.61 -2.96
N PRO A 235 -7.10 -27.76 -3.70
CA PRO A 235 -6.81 -26.89 -4.84
C PRO A 235 -7.90 -26.89 -5.90
N LEU A 236 -8.42 -28.08 -6.24
CA LEU A 236 -9.49 -28.25 -7.22
C LEU A 236 -10.78 -27.53 -6.80
N ARG A 237 -11.12 -27.55 -5.49
CA ARG A 237 -12.28 -26.82 -4.98
C ARG A 237 -12.06 -25.31 -5.11
N VAL A 238 -10.89 -24.83 -4.69
CA VAL A 238 -10.53 -23.41 -4.74
C VAL A 238 -10.55 -22.90 -6.17
N GLU A 239 -9.91 -23.61 -7.11
CA GLU A 239 -9.90 -23.27 -8.53
C GLU A 239 -11.32 -23.18 -9.09
N GLY A 240 -12.19 -24.16 -8.77
CA GLY A 240 -13.59 -24.15 -9.20
C GLY A 240 -14.39 -22.94 -8.70
N VAL A 241 -14.14 -22.49 -7.47
CA VAL A 241 -14.78 -21.28 -6.91
C VAL A 241 -14.19 -20.02 -7.55
N MET A 242 -12.86 -19.91 -7.62
CA MET A 242 -12.18 -18.76 -8.24
C MET A 242 -12.63 -18.56 -9.69
N ARG A 243 -12.75 -19.63 -10.49
CA ARG A 243 -13.21 -19.55 -11.88
C ARG A 243 -14.58 -18.88 -12.03
N ARG A 244 -15.47 -19.04 -11.04
CA ARG A 244 -16.80 -18.42 -11.04
C ARG A 244 -16.79 -16.99 -10.51
N ALA A 245 -15.91 -16.69 -9.54
CA ALA A 245 -15.83 -15.37 -8.92
C ALA A 245 -15.02 -14.36 -9.73
N LEU A 246 -14.02 -14.82 -10.49
CA LEU A 246 -13.07 -13.95 -11.22
C LEU A 246 -13.74 -12.92 -12.14
N PRO A 247 -14.78 -13.23 -12.94
CA PRO A 247 -15.44 -12.23 -13.77
C PRO A 247 -16.06 -11.08 -12.95
N VAL A 248 -16.54 -11.36 -11.74
CA VAL A 248 -17.12 -10.35 -10.83
C VAL A 248 -16.02 -9.50 -10.22
N VAL A 249 -14.94 -10.14 -9.75
CA VAL A 249 -13.75 -9.43 -9.24
C VAL A 249 -13.15 -8.53 -10.31
N GLU A 250 -12.98 -9.03 -11.53
CA GLU A 250 -12.44 -8.30 -12.68
C GLU A 250 -13.28 -7.05 -12.98
N ARG A 251 -14.61 -7.20 -13.04
CA ARG A 251 -15.51 -6.06 -13.24
C ARG A 251 -15.30 -4.97 -12.18
N HIS A 252 -15.27 -5.34 -10.89
CA HIS A 252 -15.11 -4.36 -9.82
C HIS A 252 -13.72 -3.70 -9.82
N VAL A 253 -12.67 -4.44 -10.16
CA VAL A 253 -11.32 -3.88 -10.29
C VAL A 253 -11.23 -2.89 -11.46
N LEU A 254 -11.87 -3.18 -12.60
CA LEU A 254 -11.90 -2.29 -13.76
C LEU A 254 -12.81 -1.07 -13.58
N GLU A 255 -13.80 -1.15 -12.67
CA GLU A 255 -14.66 -0.04 -12.26
C GLU A 255 -14.01 0.89 -11.22
N LEU A 256 -12.91 0.46 -10.59
CA LEU A 256 -12.13 1.36 -9.73
C LEU A 256 -11.59 2.50 -10.61
N PRO A 257 -11.63 3.75 -10.10
CA PRO A 257 -11.11 4.87 -10.85
C PRO A 257 -9.68 4.55 -11.28
N PRO A 258 -9.32 4.79 -12.56
CA PRO A 258 -7.95 4.58 -13.00
C PRO A 258 -7.04 5.33 -12.02
N LEU A 259 -6.02 4.65 -11.53
CA LEU A 259 -4.96 5.31 -10.77
C LEU A 259 -4.33 6.30 -11.74
N ASP A 260 -4.71 7.57 -11.64
CA ASP A 260 -4.17 8.65 -12.43
C ASP A 260 -3.04 9.30 -11.62
N PRO A 261 -1.80 9.28 -12.13
CA PRO A 261 -1.36 8.74 -13.43
C PRO A 261 -1.17 7.22 -13.47
N THR A 262 -1.43 6.64 -14.64
CA THR A 262 -1.06 5.25 -14.99
C THR A 262 0.44 5.09 -14.70
N PRO A 263 0.87 4.21 -13.79
CA PRO A 263 2.21 4.29 -13.23
C PRO A 263 3.28 3.89 -14.24
N LYS A 264 3.91 4.89 -14.88
CA LYS A 264 5.29 4.80 -15.39
C LYS A 264 6.32 5.36 -14.41
N GLY A 265 5.89 5.65 -13.18
CA GLY A 265 6.73 6.09 -12.07
C GLY A 265 6.05 7.22 -11.30
N GLY A 266 5.76 6.98 -10.02
CA GLY A 266 5.25 7.97 -9.07
C GLY A 266 3.79 8.40 -9.31
N ARG A 267 3.00 8.45 -8.24
CA ARG A 267 1.63 9.00 -8.25
C ARG A 267 1.70 10.50 -7.96
N VAL A 268 1.30 11.33 -8.91
CA VAL A 268 1.14 12.78 -8.72
C VAL A 268 -0.31 13.05 -8.28
N VAL A 269 -0.51 13.74 -7.16
CA VAL A 269 -1.85 14.12 -6.70
C VAL A 269 -2.04 15.61 -6.94
N PRO A 270 -2.69 16.02 -8.06
CA PRO A 270 -3.08 17.41 -8.25
C PRO A 270 -4.29 17.72 -7.36
N LEU A 271 -4.17 18.72 -6.49
CA LEU A 271 -5.28 19.17 -5.67
C LEU A 271 -5.92 20.40 -6.32
N HIS A 272 -7.15 20.25 -6.80
CA HIS A 272 -7.93 21.38 -7.30
C HIS A 272 -8.71 22.03 -6.14
N ARG A 273 -8.84 23.36 -6.22
CA ARG A 273 -9.81 24.12 -5.42
C ARG A 273 -11.18 23.91 -6.05
N ASP A 274 -12.16 23.44 -5.28
CA ASP A 274 -13.58 23.62 -5.62
C ASP A 274 -13.93 25.13 -5.68
#